data_AF-A0AAN9BXA2-F1
#
_entry.id   AF-A0AAN9BXA2-F1
#
_cell.length_a   1.000
_cell.length_b   1.000
_cell.length_c   1.000
_cell.angle_alpha   90.00
_cell.angle_beta   90.00
_cell.angle_gamma   90.00
#
_symmetry.space_group_name_H-M   'P 1'
#
loop_
_entity.id
_entity.type
_entity.pdbx_description
1 polymer ?
#
loop_
_entity_poly.entity_id
_entity_poly.type
_entity_poly.pdbx_seq_one_letter_code
_entity_poly.pdbx_strand_id
1 'polypeptide(L)'
;MSTVQINRRLLYLLAFLFVAIPILVGVLVWHATDNANDSEDSQTVTLGNRSTVSEGLSGGQGQSTGVRAPTTTREPTPEEIAAKPWLSLRLPEYQVPLHYDITLYPDFYGDHGTFYGNETVDVEVKQTTRFLLIHVYKLTIHDVKVVKADTKEALEVARTFEEAKNQFLVVETKSDMEAGTVVGLHLQFSGSLTESIVGFYKSSYVNSKTGETR
;
A
#
# COMPACT_ATOMS: atom_id res chain seq x y z
N MET A 1 -17.30 54.93 -2.97
CA MET A 1 -16.02 54.26 -3.28
C MET A 1 -15.05 54.54 -2.13
N SER A 2 -14.98 53.62 -1.17
CA SER A 2 -14.08 53.70 -0.01
C SER A 2 -12.70 53.19 -0.43
N THR A 3 -11.71 54.09 -0.49
CA THR A 3 -10.33 53.74 -0.75
C THR A 3 -9.72 53.16 0.51
N VAL A 4 -9.46 51.85 0.51
CA VAL A 4 -8.78 51.15 1.62
C VAL A 4 -7.34 51.66 1.67
N GLN A 5 -7.00 52.41 2.72
CA GLN A 5 -5.64 52.88 3.01
C GLN A 5 -4.84 51.71 3.60
N ILE A 6 -4.10 50.99 2.77
CA ILE A 6 -3.23 49.89 3.22
C ILE A 6 -1.96 50.47 3.84
N ASN A 7 -1.75 50.20 5.13
CA ASN A 7 -0.56 50.63 5.86
C ASN A 7 0.69 49.98 5.26
N ARG A 8 1.68 50.78 4.85
CA ARG A 8 2.95 50.28 4.26
C ARG A 8 3.65 49.27 5.16
N ARG A 9 3.62 49.48 6.48
CA ARG A 9 4.15 48.53 7.47
C ARG A 9 3.42 47.18 7.45
N LEU A 10 2.10 47.19 7.27
CA LEU A 10 1.30 45.98 7.16
C LEU A 10 1.57 45.25 5.84
N LEU A 11 1.77 45.99 4.74
CA LEU A 11 2.13 45.42 3.45
C LEU A 11 3.50 44.71 3.51
N TYR A 12 4.50 45.31 4.14
CA TYR A 12 5.80 44.65 4.32
C TYR A 12 5.73 43.43 5.22
N LEU A 13 4.88 43.45 6.25
CA LEU A 13 4.68 42.31 7.15
C LEU A 13 4.01 41.14 6.41
N LEU A 14 2.99 41.41 5.59
CA LEU A 14 2.34 40.39 4.76
C LEU A 14 3.28 39.84 3.68
N ALA A 15 4.06 40.70 3.02
CA ALA A 15 5.05 40.27 2.04
C ALA A 15 6.16 39.42 2.67
N PHE A 16 6.64 39.79 3.86
CA PHE A 16 7.60 39.00 4.63
C PHE A 16 7.03 37.63 5.00
N LEU A 17 5.79 37.58 5.48
CA LEU A 17 5.13 36.34 5.88
C LEU A 17 4.91 35.40 4.68
N PHE A 18 4.58 35.95 3.51
CA PHE A 18 4.42 35.18 2.28
C PHE A 18 5.73 34.54 1.78
N VAL A 19 6.89 35.13 2.09
CA VAL A 19 8.21 34.60 1.72
C VAL A 19 8.80 33.70 2.81
N ALA A 20 8.61 34.06 4.09
CA ALA A 20 9.16 33.32 5.22
C ALA A 20 8.48 31.97 5.43
N ILE A 21 7.16 31.88 5.24
CA ILE A 21 6.40 30.64 5.45
C ILE A 21 6.85 29.51 4.50
N PRO A 22 6.96 29.71 3.18
CA PRO A 22 7.43 28.68 2.26
C PRO A 22 8.84 28.18 2.58
N ILE A 23 9.74 29.09 2.97
CA ILE A 23 11.11 28.74 3.36
C ILE A 23 11.10 27.88 4.63
N LEU A 24 10.32 28.27 5.63
CA LEU A 24 10.22 27.54 6.89
C LEU A 24 9.58 26.15 6.71
N VAL A 25 8.53 26.05 5.90
CA VAL A 25 7.91 24.76 5.53
C VAL A 25 8.89 23.90 4.74
N GLY A 26 9.64 24.48 3.80
CA GLY A 26 10.66 23.76 3.03
C GLY A 26 11.77 23.18 3.92
N VAL A 27 12.27 23.96 4.88
CA VAL A 27 13.25 23.50 5.87
C VAL A 27 12.66 22.41 6.77
N LEU A 28 11.43 22.57 7.24
CA LEU A 28 10.76 21.56 8.07
C LEU A 28 10.58 20.24 7.33
N VAL A 29 10.15 20.29 6.06
CA VAL A 29 9.98 19.12 5.21
C VAL A 29 11.34 18.46 4.92
N TRP A 30 12.37 19.24 4.61
CA TRP A 30 13.73 18.73 4.44
C TRP A 30 14.23 18.02 5.69
N HIS A 31 14.07 18.64 6.86
CA HIS A 31 14.51 18.06 8.13
C HIS A 31 13.68 16.85 8.58
N ALA A 32 12.41 16.77 8.19
CA ALA A 32 11.56 15.61 8.41
C ALA A 32 11.88 14.46 7.44
N THR A 33 12.35 14.78 6.23
CA THR A 33 12.69 13.80 5.18
C THR A 33 14.09 13.23 5.38
N ASP A 34 15.06 14.02 5.84
CA ASP A 34 16.42 13.55 6.12
C ASP A 34 16.46 12.55 7.30
N ASN A 35 15.49 12.61 8.22
CA ASN A 35 15.36 11.63 9.30
C ASN A 35 14.80 10.26 8.84
N ALA A 36 14.32 10.14 7.60
CA ALA A 36 13.72 8.92 7.06
C ALA A 36 14.67 8.12 6.14
N ASN A 37 15.92 8.55 5.96
CA ASN A 37 16.81 7.95 4.96
C ASN A 37 18.11 7.33 5.50
N ASP A 38 18.16 7.02 6.80
CA ASP A 38 19.30 6.34 7.41
C ASP A 38 18.93 4.90 7.77
N SER A 39 18.90 4.03 6.76
CA SER A 39 19.01 2.57 6.92
C SER A 39 19.13 1.86 5.58
N GLU A 40 20.29 1.97 4.92
CA GLU A 40 20.87 0.84 4.19
C GLU A 40 22.40 0.82 4.38
N ASP A 41 22.86 -0.35 4.83
CA ASP A 41 24.21 -0.68 5.27
C ASP A 41 25.18 -0.95 4.10
N SER A 42 26.40 -0.46 4.30
CA SER A 42 27.72 -0.91 3.85
C SER A 42 27.88 -1.86 2.65
N GLN A 43 28.69 -1.45 1.67
CA GLN A 43 29.93 -2.16 1.31
C GLN A 43 31.02 -1.16 0.87
N THR A 44 32.04 -0.97 1.72
CA THR A 44 33.30 -0.32 1.35
C THR A 44 34.36 -1.40 1.11
N VAL A 45 34.86 -1.49 -0.11
CA VAL A 45 36.04 -2.30 -0.45
C VAL A 45 37.28 -1.44 -0.24
N THR A 46 38.09 -1.83 0.74
CA THR A 46 39.37 -1.21 1.13
C THR A 46 40.42 -1.35 0.01
N LEU A 47 40.97 -0.22 -0.46
CA LEU A 47 42.17 -0.16 -1.29
C LEU A 47 43.42 -0.09 -0.41
N GLY A 48 44.36 -1.00 -0.63
CA GLY A 48 45.72 -0.90 -0.11
C GLY A 48 46.64 -2.02 -0.60
N ASN A 49 47.42 -1.79 -1.67
CA ASN A 49 48.88 -1.60 -1.61
C ASN A 49 49.58 -1.85 -2.97
N ARG A 50 50.31 -0.81 -3.41
CA ARG A 50 51.71 -0.79 -3.85
C ARG A 50 52.19 -1.74 -4.98
N SER A 51 52.32 -1.12 -6.16
CA SER A 51 53.45 -1.11 -7.11
C SER A 51 54.35 -2.35 -7.26
N THR A 52 54.30 -2.97 -8.45
CA THR A 52 55.48 -3.39 -9.21
C THR A 52 55.25 -3.25 -10.72
N VAL A 53 56.31 -2.84 -11.40
CA VAL A 53 56.47 -2.45 -12.80
C VAL A 53 56.71 -3.67 -13.69
N SER A 54 56.12 -3.72 -14.90
CA SER A 54 56.81 -4.10 -16.14
C SER A 54 55.88 -4.00 -17.38
N GLU A 55 56.53 -3.80 -18.51
CA GLU A 55 56.06 -3.26 -19.79
C GLU A 55 55.31 -4.27 -20.68
N GLY A 56 54.52 -3.76 -21.63
CA GLY A 56 54.01 -4.55 -22.76
C GLY A 56 52.93 -3.85 -23.59
N LEU A 57 53.33 -3.23 -24.69
CA LEU A 57 52.50 -2.58 -25.71
C LEU A 57 51.57 -3.57 -26.44
N SER A 58 50.30 -3.21 -26.63
CA SER A 58 49.58 -3.38 -27.91
C SER A 58 48.19 -2.72 -27.86
N GLY A 59 47.87 -1.93 -28.89
CA GLY A 59 46.64 -1.16 -29.02
C GLY A 59 45.42 -1.94 -29.49
N GLY A 60 44.24 -1.42 -29.15
CA GLY A 60 42.96 -1.84 -29.70
C GLY A 60 41.83 -0.97 -29.17
N GLN A 61 41.35 -0.02 -29.98
CA GLN A 61 40.12 0.73 -29.73
C GLN A 61 38.92 -0.21 -29.79
N GLY A 62 38.05 -0.14 -28.78
CA GLY A 62 36.70 -0.69 -28.80
C GLY A 62 35.80 0.12 -27.87
N GLN A 63 34.92 0.93 -28.44
CA GLN A 63 33.88 1.69 -27.75
C GLN A 63 32.94 0.72 -26.99
N SER A 64 32.86 0.86 -25.67
CA SER A 64 31.82 0.22 -24.87
C SER A 64 30.59 1.12 -24.88
N THR A 65 29.64 0.81 -25.77
CA THR A 65 28.26 1.27 -25.66
C THR A 65 27.59 0.50 -24.53
N GLY A 66 27.39 1.18 -23.40
CA GLY A 66 26.55 0.68 -22.31
C GLY A 66 25.10 0.58 -22.76
N VAL A 67 24.71 -0.57 -23.30
CA VAL A 67 23.30 -0.90 -23.55
C VAL A 67 22.69 -1.27 -22.20
N ARG A 68 21.95 -0.33 -21.61
CA ARG A 68 21.07 -0.61 -20.46
C ARG A 68 20.01 -1.59 -20.94
N ALA A 69 20.10 -2.84 -20.47
CA ALA A 69 19.12 -3.87 -20.77
C ALA A 69 17.72 -3.41 -20.31
N PRO A 70 16.66 -3.66 -21.11
CA PRO A 70 15.30 -3.37 -20.70
C PRO A 70 14.92 -4.31 -19.55
N THR A 71 14.38 -3.76 -18.46
CA THR A 71 13.76 -4.55 -17.39
C THR A 71 12.47 -5.17 -17.90
N THR A 72 12.58 -6.30 -18.60
CA THR A 72 11.44 -7.15 -18.92
C THR A 72 11.04 -7.88 -17.64
N THR A 73 9.89 -7.54 -17.07
CA THR A 73 9.29 -8.29 -15.95
C THR A 73 9.02 -9.72 -16.43
N ARG A 74 9.87 -10.69 -16.06
CA ARG A 74 9.58 -12.10 -16.34
C ARG A 74 8.37 -12.54 -15.52
N GLU A 75 7.56 -13.44 -16.09
CA GLU A 75 6.54 -14.12 -15.29
C GLU A 75 7.21 -14.95 -14.17
N PRO A 76 6.60 -15.01 -12.98
CA PRO A 76 7.10 -15.82 -11.88
C PRO A 76 7.00 -17.31 -12.23
N THR A 77 7.97 -18.11 -11.78
CA THR A 77 7.92 -19.56 -12.00
C THR A 77 6.92 -20.24 -11.05
N PRO A 78 6.45 -21.47 -11.34
CA PRO A 78 5.57 -22.21 -10.44
C PRO A 78 6.13 -22.39 -9.03
N GLU A 79 7.45 -22.57 -8.89
CA GLU A 79 8.12 -22.71 -7.59
C GLU A 79 8.08 -21.40 -6.80
N GLU A 80 8.26 -20.26 -7.48
CA GLU A 80 8.14 -18.94 -6.87
C GLU A 80 6.71 -18.66 -6.42
N ILE A 81 5.71 -19.04 -7.22
CA ILE A 81 4.29 -18.92 -6.85
C ILE A 81 3.96 -19.82 -5.65
N ALA A 82 4.49 -21.05 -5.61
CA ALA A 82 4.27 -21.94 -4.47
C ALA A 82 4.82 -21.33 -3.16
N ALA A 83 5.97 -20.66 -3.22
CA ALA A 83 6.57 -19.99 -2.06
C ALA A 83 5.92 -18.62 -1.73
N LYS A 84 5.45 -17.90 -2.76
CA LYS A 84 4.83 -16.56 -2.66
C LYS A 84 3.54 -16.54 -3.49
N PRO A 85 2.43 -17.07 -2.96
CA PRO A 85 1.20 -17.25 -3.72
C PRO A 85 0.63 -15.95 -4.32
N TRP A 86 0.94 -14.79 -3.72
CA TRP A 86 0.49 -13.47 -4.17
C TRP A 86 1.15 -13.00 -5.47
N LEU A 87 2.19 -13.67 -5.96
CA LEU A 87 2.80 -13.36 -7.27
C LEU A 87 1.91 -13.80 -8.44
N SER A 88 1.03 -14.79 -8.22
CA SER A 88 0.00 -15.19 -9.19
C SER A 88 -1.08 -14.10 -9.29
N LEU A 89 -1.62 -13.88 -10.49
CA LEU A 89 -2.79 -13.00 -10.66
C LEU A 89 -4.06 -13.59 -10.06
N ARG A 90 -4.18 -14.93 -10.06
CA ARG A 90 -5.35 -15.63 -9.51
C ARG A 90 -5.12 -15.99 -8.06
N LEU A 91 -6.19 -15.91 -7.26
CA LEU A 91 -6.21 -16.46 -5.92
C LEU A 91 -5.82 -17.95 -5.92
N PRO A 92 -5.15 -18.44 -4.86
CA PRO A 92 -4.85 -19.85 -4.74
C PRO A 92 -6.12 -20.71 -4.68
N GLU A 93 -6.17 -21.80 -5.43
CA GLU A 93 -7.37 -22.67 -5.49
C GLU A 93 -7.64 -23.42 -4.18
N TYR A 94 -6.65 -23.47 -3.28
CA TYR A 94 -6.77 -24.17 -2.00
C TYR A 94 -7.52 -23.39 -0.92
N GLN A 95 -7.84 -22.10 -1.13
CA GLN A 95 -8.62 -21.31 -0.18
C GLN A 95 -10.04 -21.10 -0.72
N VAL A 96 -11.00 -21.83 -0.17
CA VAL A 96 -12.38 -21.82 -0.65
C VAL A 96 -13.27 -21.08 0.34
N PRO A 97 -13.81 -19.90 -0.01
CA PRO A 97 -14.74 -19.20 0.86
C PRO A 97 -16.06 -19.99 0.95
N LEU A 98 -16.57 -20.13 2.16
CA LEU A 98 -17.79 -20.85 2.48
C LEU A 98 -18.96 -19.90 2.79
N HIS A 99 -18.69 -18.86 3.58
CA HIS A 99 -19.71 -17.91 4.05
C HIS A 99 -19.10 -16.54 4.32
N TYR A 100 -19.87 -15.49 4.09
CA TYR A 100 -19.49 -14.10 4.37
C TYR A 100 -20.52 -13.46 5.29
N ASP A 101 -20.05 -12.91 6.41
CA ASP A 101 -20.80 -11.97 7.25
C ASP A 101 -20.22 -10.57 7.04
N ILE A 102 -20.97 -9.73 6.33
CA ILE A 102 -20.54 -8.37 5.97
C ILE A 102 -21.51 -7.37 6.59
N THR A 103 -20.97 -6.40 7.33
CA THR A 103 -21.71 -5.25 7.84
C THR A 103 -21.06 -3.97 7.37
N LEU A 104 -21.85 -3.07 6.79
CA LEU A 104 -21.40 -1.76 6.29
C LEU A 104 -22.09 -0.63 7.05
N TYR A 105 -21.30 0.37 7.43
CA TYR A 105 -21.71 1.59 8.10
C TYR A 105 -21.38 2.78 7.18
N PRO A 106 -22.26 3.12 6.22
CA PRO A 106 -22.04 4.27 5.37
C PRO A 106 -22.30 5.58 6.13
N ASP A 107 -21.39 6.54 5.98
CA ASP A 107 -21.57 7.92 6.40
C ASP A 107 -21.74 8.81 5.17
N PHE A 108 -22.99 9.19 4.92
CA PHE A 108 -23.35 10.05 3.80
C PHE A 108 -23.25 11.54 4.15
N TYR A 109 -23.03 11.90 5.41
CA TYR A 109 -23.09 13.27 5.90
C TYR A 109 -21.75 13.99 5.73
N GLY A 110 -21.81 15.29 5.47
CA GLY A 110 -20.65 16.13 5.20
C GLY A 110 -20.01 15.91 3.82
N ASP A 111 -18.85 16.52 3.62
CA ASP A 111 -18.17 16.58 2.32
C ASP A 111 -17.33 15.33 2.00
N HIS A 112 -17.08 14.47 3.00
CA HIS A 112 -16.09 13.41 2.88
C HIS A 112 -16.66 12.08 2.35
N GLY A 113 -17.93 11.77 2.64
CA GLY A 113 -18.63 10.57 2.15
C GLY A 113 -17.80 9.29 2.30
N THR A 114 -17.72 8.75 3.50
CA THR A 114 -16.92 7.56 3.82
C THR A 114 -17.81 6.39 4.24
N PHE A 115 -17.25 5.21 4.34
CA PHE A 115 -17.92 4.10 5.01
C PHE A 115 -16.93 3.29 5.83
N TYR A 116 -17.44 2.66 6.87
CA TYR A 116 -16.73 1.67 7.66
C TYR A 116 -17.37 0.31 7.43
N GLY A 117 -16.59 -0.76 7.54
CA GLY A 117 -17.06 -2.11 7.31
C GLY A 117 -16.39 -3.10 8.25
N ASN A 118 -17.17 -4.11 8.64
CA ASN A 118 -16.67 -5.33 9.25
C ASN A 118 -17.01 -6.49 8.33
N GLU A 119 -16.04 -7.35 8.07
CA GLU A 119 -16.23 -8.58 7.32
C GLU A 119 -15.70 -9.75 8.15
N THR A 120 -16.41 -10.86 8.10
CA THR A 120 -15.84 -12.18 8.40
C THR A 120 -16.10 -13.09 7.22
N VAL A 121 -15.05 -13.70 6.69
CA VAL A 121 -15.16 -14.77 5.69
C VAL A 121 -14.69 -16.09 6.29
N ASP A 122 -15.57 -17.09 6.29
CA ASP A 122 -15.19 -18.46 6.62
C ASP A 122 -14.56 -19.10 5.39
N VAL A 123 -13.33 -19.61 5.53
CA VAL A 123 -12.51 -20.17 4.45
C VAL A 123 -12.12 -21.60 4.79
N GLU A 124 -12.45 -22.55 3.92
CA GLU A 124 -11.89 -23.90 3.93
C GLU A 124 -10.51 -23.89 3.28
N VAL A 125 -9.50 -24.35 4.02
CA VAL A 125 -8.13 -24.51 3.55
C VAL A 125 -7.95 -25.96 3.08
N LYS A 126 -7.81 -26.18 1.77
CA LYS A 126 -7.69 -27.51 1.16
C LYS A 126 -6.26 -28.05 1.07
N GLN A 127 -5.26 -27.20 1.29
CA GLN A 127 -3.85 -27.54 1.29
C GLN A 127 -3.18 -26.82 2.46
N THR A 128 -2.33 -27.51 3.22
CA THR A 128 -1.63 -26.92 4.35
C THR A 128 -0.85 -25.68 3.92
N THR A 129 -1.10 -24.54 4.57
CA THR A 129 -0.53 -23.23 4.22
C THR A 129 -0.51 -22.29 5.42
N ARG A 130 0.28 -21.23 5.34
CA ARG A 130 0.24 -20.10 6.28
C ARG A 130 -0.38 -18.84 5.70
N PHE A 131 -0.80 -18.89 4.44
CA PHE A 131 -1.20 -17.70 3.70
C PHE A 131 -2.70 -17.73 3.40
N LEU A 132 -3.38 -16.65 3.76
CA LEU A 132 -4.71 -16.31 3.26
C LEU A 132 -4.57 -15.06 2.38
N LEU A 133 -5.08 -15.12 1.16
CA LEU A 133 -5.09 -14.01 0.24
C LEU A 133 -6.53 -13.58 -0.03
N ILE A 134 -6.79 -12.29 0.00
CA ILE A 134 -8.08 -11.74 -0.41
C ILE A 134 -7.85 -10.53 -1.29
N HIS A 135 -8.82 -10.20 -2.14
CA HIS A 135 -8.72 -8.98 -2.91
C HIS A 135 -9.03 -7.74 -2.06
N VAL A 136 -8.16 -6.75 -2.13
CA VAL A 136 -8.33 -5.43 -1.51
C VAL A 136 -7.92 -4.37 -2.53
N TYR A 137 -8.77 -3.36 -2.72
CA TYR A 137 -8.48 -2.22 -3.58
C TYR A 137 -9.13 -0.96 -3.03
N LYS A 138 -8.33 0.08 -2.80
CA LYS A 138 -8.77 1.38 -2.25
C LYS A 138 -9.57 1.27 -0.94
N LEU A 139 -9.18 0.33 -0.08
CA LEU A 139 -9.66 0.23 1.29
C LEU A 139 -8.51 0.50 2.25
N THR A 140 -8.80 1.07 3.40
CA THR A 140 -7.88 1.10 4.53
C THR A 140 -8.25 -0.02 5.48
N ILE A 141 -7.33 -0.95 5.73
CA ILE A 141 -7.51 -2.07 6.66
C ILE A 141 -7.03 -1.64 8.05
N HIS A 142 -7.90 -1.76 9.05
CA HIS A 142 -7.64 -1.33 10.43
C HIS A 142 -7.30 -2.48 11.37
N ASP A 143 -7.92 -3.64 11.15
CA ASP A 143 -7.72 -4.83 11.98
C ASP A 143 -7.88 -6.10 11.13
N VAL A 144 -7.07 -7.11 11.44
CA VAL A 144 -7.09 -8.42 10.79
C VAL A 144 -6.95 -9.50 11.86
N LYS A 145 -7.88 -10.45 11.88
CA LYS A 145 -7.81 -11.61 12.79
C LYS A 145 -8.13 -12.90 12.04
N VAL A 146 -7.48 -13.98 12.43
CA VAL A 146 -7.77 -15.32 11.90
C VAL A 146 -8.16 -16.21 13.07
N VAL A 147 -9.30 -16.88 12.97
CA VAL A 147 -9.84 -17.72 14.05
C VAL A 147 -10.28 -19.07 13.47
N LYS A 148 -9.90 -20.18 14.10
CA LYS A 148 -10.41 -21.50 13.68
C LYS A 148 -11.92 -21.61 13.94
N ALA A 149 -12.67 -22.06 12.94
CA ALA A 149 -14.13 -22.07 13.01
C ALA A 149 -14.66 -23.09 14.04
N ASP A 150 -13.97 -24.21 14.22
CA ASP A 150 -14.35 -25.33 15.10
C ASP A 150 -14.00 -25.07 16.57
N THR A 151 -12.78 -24.63 16.86
CA THR A 151 -12.28 -24.43 18.24
C THR A 151 -12.44 -23.01 18.75
N LYS A 152 -12.70 -22.04 17.86
CA LYS A 152 -12.64 -20.60 18.14
C LYS A 152 -11.26 -20.13 18.62
N GLU A 153 -10.22 -20.93 18.38
CA GLU A 153 -8.84 -20.57 18.66
C GLU A 153 -8.38 -19.47 17.70
N ALA A 154 -7.88 -18.37 18.24
CA ALA A 154 -7.25 -17.33 17.42
C ALA A 154 -5.86 -17.81 16.94
N LEU A 155 -5.64 -17.77 15.63
CA LEU A 155 -4.34 -17.99 15.02
C LEU A 155 -3.54 -16.69 15.05
N GLU A 156 -2.30 -16.77 15.52
CA GLU A 156 -1.44 -15.60 15.55
C GLU A 156 -1.01 -15.20 14.13
N VAL A 157 -1.32 -13.95 13.77
CA VAL A 157 -0.90 -13.36 12.49
C VAL A 157 0.55 -12.89 12.61
N ALA A 158 1.43 -13.44 11.79
CA ALA A 158 2.83 -13.06 11.70
C ALA A 158 2.99 -11.67 11.08
N ARG A 159 2.27 -11.41 9.99
CA ARG A 159 2.22 -10.12 9.32
C ARG A 159 1.07 -10.04 8.33
N THR A 160 0.73 -8.82 7.95
CA THR A 160 -0.17 -8.50 6.86
C THR A 160 0.48 -7.48 5.94
N PHE A 161 0.31 -7.61 4.62
CA PHE A 161 0.79 -6.63 3.67
C PHE A 161 -0.03 -6.64 2.39
N GLU A 162 -0.02 -5.53 1.67
CA GLU A 162 -0.69 -5.41 0.37
C GLU A 162 0.27 -5.75 -0.78
N GLU A 163 -0.15 -6.63 -1.68
CA GLU A 163 0.46 -6.81 -3.00
C GLU A 163 -0.32 -5.95 -4.00
N ALA A 164 0.05 -4.67 -4.09
CA ALA A 164 -0.71 -3.67 -4.84
C ALA A 164 -0.85 -4.01 -6.34
N LYS A 165 0.14 -4.69 -6.93
CA LYS A 165 0.12 -5.07 -8.35
C LYS A 165 -1.06 -5.99 -8.68
N ASN A 166 -1.32 -6.96 -7.81
CA ASN A 166 -2.37 -7.95 -7.98
C ASN A 166 -3.60 -7.67 -7.08
N GLN A 167 -3.60 -6.53 -6.38
CA GLN A 167 -4.69 -6.07 -5.51
C GLN A 167 -5.06 -7.11 -4.44
N PHE A 168 -4.05 -7.64 -3.75
CA PHE A 168 -4.25 -8.56 -2.63
C PHE A 168 -3.90 -7.92 -1.30
N LEU A 169 -4.67 -8.25 -0.27
CA LEU A 169 -4.17 -8.32 1.09
C LEU A 169 -3.66 -9.75 1.34
N VAL A 170 -2.40 -9.86 1.76
CA VAL A 170 -1.78 -11.12 2.17
C VAL A 170 -1.75 -11.17 3.68
N VAL A 171 -2.33 -12.21 4.25
CA VAL A 171 -2.30 -12.51 5.68
C VAL A 171 -1.45 -13.75 5.90
N GLU A 172 -0.35 -13.59 6.63
CA GLU A 172 0.54 -14.70 6.97
C GLU A 172 0.36 -15.07 8.45
N THR A 173 -0.03 -16.31 8.75
CA THR A 173 -0.10 -16.84 10.12
C THR A 173 1.27 -17.36 10.58
N LYS A 174 1.52 -17.38 11.89
CA LYS A 174 2.76 -17.94 12.45
C LYS A 174 2.79 -19.47 12.39
N SER A 175 1.64 -20.11 12.54
CA SER A 175 1.45 -21.56 12.43
C SER A 175 0.74 -21.92 11.14
N ASP A 176 0.95 -23.16 10.71
CA ASP A 176 0.28 -23.73 9.55
C ASP A 176 -1.22 -23.93 9.84
N MET A 177 -2.04 -23.59 8.85
CA MET A 177 -3.43 -24.02 8.77
C MET A 177 -3.43 -25.34 8.01
N GLU A 178 -3.76 -26.43 8.68
CA GLU A 178 -3.75 -27.76 8.07
C GLU A 178 -4.86 -27.92 7.04
N ALA A 179 -4.61 -28.76 6.03
CA ALA A 179 -5.64 -29.13 5.05
C ALA A 179 -6.91 -29.67 5.74
N GLY A 180 -8.06 -29.19 5.28
CA GLY A 180 -9.39 -29.45 5.87
C GLY A 180 -9.79 -28.48 6.99
N THR A 181 -8.90 -27.60 7.45
CA THR A 181 -9.25 -26.60 8.47
C THR A 181 -10.17 -25.53 7.88
N VAL A 182 -11.19 -25.13 8.64
CA VAL A 182 -11.99 -23.95 8.33
C VAL A 182 -11.59 -22.82 9.27
N VAL A 183 -11.29 -21.65 8.73
CA VAL A 183 -10.90 -20.45 9.48
C VAL A 183 -11.80 -19.27 9.12
N GLY A 184 -12.20 -18.49 10.11
CA GLY A 184 -12.79 -17.17 9.94
C GLY A 184 -11.70 -16.12 9.82
N LEU A 185 -11.62 -15.45 8.66
CA LEU A 185 -10.79 -14.26 8.46
C LEU A 185 -11.66 -13.02 8.71
N HIS A 186 -11.34 -12.30 9.77
CA HIS A 186 -12.03 -11.08 10.18
C HIS A 186 -11.25 -9.85 9.73
N LEU A 187 -11.96 -8.87 9.18
CA LEU A 187 -11.42 -7.59 8.75
C LEU A 187 -12.27 -6.45 9.30
N GLN A 188 -11.59 -5.39 9.74
CA GLN A 188 -12.21 -4.07 9.90
C GLN A 188 -11.58 -3.12 8.88
N PHE A 189 -12.41 -2.40 8.13
CA PHE A 189 -11.93 -1.56 7.03
C PHE A 189 -12.75 -0.28 6.88
N SER A 190 -12.19 0.68 6.15
CA SER A 190 -12.91 1.86 5.69
C SER A 190 -12.61 2.15 4.22
N GLY A 191 -13.52 2.87 3.56
CA GLY A 191 -13.34 3.33 2.19
C GLY A 191 -14.05 4.64 1.93
N SER A 192 -13.82 5.18 0.73
CA SER A 192 -14.48 6.39 0.22
C SER A 192 -15.67 6.04 -0.66
N LEU A 193 -16.79 6.74 -0.44
CA LEU A 193 -17.97 6.69 -1.30
C LEU A 193 -17.88 7.70 -2.45
N THR A 194 -16.88 8.58 -2.47
CA THR A 194 -16.81 9.73 -3.40
C THR A 194 -15.69 9.63 -4.44
N GLU A 195 -14.73 8.74 -4.25
CA GLU A 195 -13.53 8.63 -5.10
C GLU A 195 -13.71 7.81 -6.39
N SER A 196 -14.81 7.06 -6.52
CA SER A 196 -15.02 6.11 -7.62
C SER A 196 -16.51 5.92 -7.91
N ILE A 197 -16.84 5.57 -9.15
CA ILE A 197 -18.18 5.13 -9.58
C ILE A 197 -18.30 3.59 -9.65
N VAL A 198 -17.21 2.89 -9.31
CA VAL A 198 -17.11 1.43 -9.27
C VAL A 198 -16.94 1.01 -7.82
N GLY A 199 -17.67 -0.04 -7.41
CA GLY A 199 -17.71 -0.52 -6.02
C GLY A 199 -18.86 0.11 -5.25
N PHE A 200 -18.61 0.48 -3.99
CA PHE A 200 -19.59 1.15 -3.14
C PHE A 200 -19.40 2.67 -3.23
N TYR A 201 -20.42 3.38 -3.73
CA TYR A 201 -20.31 4.81 -4.03
C TYR A 201 -21.58 5.59 -3.66
N LYS A 202 -21.41 6.90 -3.47
CA LYS A 202 -22.48 7.87 -3.24
C LYS A 202 -22.92 8.46 -4.58
N SER A 203 -24.22 8.47 -4.82
CA SER A 203 -24.85 9.15 -5.96
C SER A 203 -25.80 10.22 -5.46
N SER A 204 -26.14 11.20 -6.32
CA SER A 204 -27.10 12.26 -6.01
C SER A 204 -28.15 12.45 -7.10
N TYR A 205 -29.33 12.93 -6.72
CA TYR A 205 -30.44 13.23 -7.63
C TYR A 205 -31.16 14.51 -7.24
N VAL A 206 -31.84 15.15 -8.20
CA VAL A 206 -32.67 16.34 -7.94
C VAL A 206 -34.10 15.91 -7.70
N ASN A 207 -34.67 16.31 -6.57
CA ASN A 207 -36.07 16.06 -6.26
C ASN A 207 -36.97 16.92 -7.16
N SER A 208 -37.81 16.28 -7.98
CA SER A 208 -38.66 17.00 -8.94
C SER A 208 -39.76 17.86 -8.31
N LYS A 209 -40.11 17.63 -7.03
CA LYS A 209 -41.14 18.39 -6.31
C LYS A 209 -40.56 19.56 -5.54
N THR A 210 -39.41 19.38 -4.88
CA THR A 210 -38.80 20.41 -4.03
C THR A 210 -37.66 21.17 -4.71
N GLY A 211 -37.09 20.62 -5.79
CA GLY A 211 -35.88 21.17 -6.43
C GLY A 211 -34.58 20.94 -5.66
N GLU A 212 -34.63 20.27 -4.51
CA GLU A 212 -33.45 19.99 -3.68
C GLU A 212 -32.63 18.83 -4.24
N THR A 213 -31.31 18.93 -4.18
CA THR A 213 -30.39 17.80 -4.41
C THR A 213 -30.38 16.88 -3.19
N ARG A 214 -30.49 15.58 -3.40
CA ARG A 214 -30.42 14.53 -2.37
C ARG A 214 -29.47 13.42 -2.76
#